data_AF-A0A6B8QR93-F1
#
_entry.id   AF-A0A6B8QR93-F1
#
_cell.length_a   1.000
_cell.length_b   1.000
_cell.length_c   1.000
_cell.angle_alpha   90.00
_cell.angle_beta   90.00
_cell.angle_gamma   90.00
#
_symmetry.space_group_name_H-M   'P 1'
#
loop_
_entity.id
_entity.type
_entity.pdbx_description
1 polymer ?
#
loop_
_entity_poly.entity_id
_entity_poly.type
_entity_poly.pdbx_seq_one_letter_code
_entity_poly.pdbx_strand_id
1 'polypeptide(L)'
;MTKSGAPRAKPVDWERQEQAVLIRWLYGEKMRGHPVGELFDATFHVPNGGHRNKKTASDLKRQGVKAGVSDLPVRQARGGWFGLYLEFKATPPKDAPLADSQFEWLEGSEYEGYCAVLALGLEEAKAVLREYASWPRTQIVGERLALEGGTEWRKG
;
A
#
# COMPACT_ATOMS: atom_id res chain seq x y z
N MET A 1 45.01 8.55 9.83
CA MET A 1 44.13 8.64 11.01
C MET A 1 43.37 9.95 10.94
N THR A 2 42.08 9.93 10.61
CA THR A 2 41.15 11.05 10.82
C THR A 2 39.89 10.49 11.45
N LYS A 3 39.94 10.25 12.77
CA LYS A 3 38.76 9.91 13.57
C LYS A 3 38.02 11.21 13.90
N SER A 4 37.14 11.66 13.02
CA SER A 4 36.12 12.65 13.41
C SER A 4 35.00 11.93 14.14
N GLY A 5 34.95 12.09 15.47
CA GLY A 5 33.94 11.49 16.36
C GLY A 5 32.58 12.19 16.32
N ALA A 6 32.18 12.76 15.17
CA ALA A 6 30.86 13.34 15.03
C ALA A 6 29.82 12.21 14.90
N PRO A 7 28.76 12.17 15.73
CA PRO A 7 27.73 11.15 15.59
C PRO A 7 27.10 11.26 14.19
N ARG A 8 27.09 10.14 13.47
CA ARG A 8 26.51 10.05 12.12
C ARG A 8 25.04 10.46 12.21
N ALA A 9 24.63 11.42 11.38
CA ALA A 9 23.23 11.86 11.31
C ALA A 9 22.31 10.64 11.11
N LYS A 10 21.18 10.61 11.81
CA LYS A 10 20.19 9.54 11.64
C LYS A 10 19.73 9.52 10.18
N PRO A 11 19.67 8.34 9.54
CA PRO A 11 19.12 8.22 8.20
C PRO A 11 17.72 8.84 8.14
N VAL A 12 17.47 9.65 7.11
CA VAL A 12 16.15 10.23 6.85
C VAL A 12 15.29 9.16 6.17
N ASP A 13 14.11 8.93 6.71
CA ASP A 13 13.11 8.04 6.10
C ASP A 13 12.34 8.79 5.01
N TRP A 14 12.89 8.76 3.79
CA TRP A 14 12.34 9.46 2.63
C TRP A 14 11.05 8.82 2.12
N GLU A 15 10.98 7.49 2.15
CA GLU A 15 9.82 6.72 1.69
C GLU A 15 8.57 7.09 2.48
N ARG A 16 8.65 7.11 3.82
CA ARG A 16 7.51 7.56 4.66
C ARG A 16 7.11 9.00 4.40
N GLN A 17 8.06 9.91 4.20
CA GLN A 17 7.75 11.31 3.95
C GLN A 17 7.02 11.49 2.62
N GLU A 18 7.51 10.86 1.56
CA GLU A 18 6.90 10.92 0.24
C GLU A 18 5.54 10.22 0.21
N GLN A 19 5.39 9.08 0.89
CA GLN A 19 4.10 8.42 1.06
C GLN A 19 3.08 9.32 1.78
N ALA A 20 3.49 10.03 2.84
CA ALA A 20 2.61 10.99 3.50
C ALA A 20 2.17 12.13 2.56
N VAL A 21 3.06 12.59 1.69
CA VAL A 21 2.74 13.57 0.64
C VAL A 21 1.75 12.98 -0.39
N LEU A 22 1.93 11.73 -0.81
CA LEU A 22 1.02 11.03 -1.72
C LEU A 22 -0.40 10.95 -1.13
N ILE A 23 -0.54 10.55 0.13
CA ILE A 23 -1.85 10.49 0.81
C ILE A 23 -2.48 11.88 0.93
N ARG A 24 -1.71 12.90 1.28
CA ARG A 24 -2.20 14.29 1.33
C ARG A 24 -2.65 14.79 -0.04
N TRP A 25 -1.91 14.44 -1.09
CA TRP A 25 -2.29 14.77 -2.46
C TRP A 25 -3.61 14.09 -2.84
N LEU A 26 -3.75 12.79 -2.56
CA LEU A 26 -4.96 12.02 -2.85
C LEU A 26 -6.20 12.57 -2.12
N TYR A 27 -6.03 12.99 -0.86
CA TYR A 27 -7.06 13.73 -0.12
C TYR A 27 -7.42 15.05 -0.81
N GLY A 28 -6.43 15.81 -1.28
CA GLY A 28 -6.65 17.04 -2.04
C GLY A 28 -7.45 16.81 -3.33
N GLU A 29 -7.16 15.73 -4.06
CA GLU A 29 -7.92 15.33 -5.26
C GLU A 29 -9.38 14.98 -4.91
N LYS A 30 -9.61 14.30 -3.78
CA LYS A 30 -10.96 14.05 -3.26
C LYS A 30 -11.71 15.35 -3.01
N MET A 31 -11.08 16.33 -2.35
CA MET A 31 -11.71 17.63 -2.05
C MET A 31 -12.01 18.44 -3.32
N ARG A 32 -11.23 18.26 -4.40
CA ARG A 32 -11.48 18.90 -5.70
C ARG A 32 -12.53 18.17 -6.55
N GLY A 33 -12.97 16.97 -6.14
CA GLY A 33 -13.89 16.15 -6.94
C GLY A 33 -13.25 15.51 -8.17
N HIS A 34 -11.92 15.35 -8.20
CA HIS A 34 -11.26 14.66 -9.30
C HIS A 34 -11.48 13.13 -9.19
N PRO A 35 -11.59 12.40 -10.31
CA PRO A 35 -11.85 10.95 -10.30
C PRO A 35 -10.87 10.13 -9.43
N VAL A 36 -9.57 10.47 -9.47
CA VAL A 36 -8.56 9.79 -8.65
C VAL A 36 -8.80 9.96 -7.15
N GLY A 37 -9.46 11.05 -6.75
CA GLY A 37 -9.85 11.33 -5.36
C GLY A 37 -10.82 10.30 -4.77
N GLU A 38 -11.58 9.58 -5.60
CA GLU A 38 -12.44 8.47 -5.15
C GLU A 38 -11.65 7.33 -4.48
N LEU A 39 -10.36 7.20 -4.81
CA LEU A 39 -9.51 6.17 -4.22
C LEU A 39 -9.13 6.48 -2.77
N PHE A 40 -9.20 7.74 -2.32
CA PHE A 40 -8.77 8.12 -0.97
C PHE A 40 -9.45 7.29 0.13
N ASP A 41 -10.77 7.14 0.07
CA ASP A 41 -11.53 6.36 1.08
C ASP A 41 -11.34 4.85 0.95
N ALA A 42 -10.76 4.40 -0.16
CA ALA A 42 -10.44 3.00 -0.41
C ALA A 42 -8.98 2.66 -0.10
N THR A 43 -8.12 3.66 0.08
CA THR A 43 -6.68 3.51 0.33
C THR A 43 -6.36 3.64 1.81
N PHE A 44 -5.55 2.73 2.34
CA PHE A 44 -5.05 2.81 3.71
C PHE A 44 -3.61 2.32 3.79
N HIS A 45 -2.87 2.73 4.83
CA HIS A 45 -1.52 2.25 5.05
C HIS A 45 -1.53 0.98 5.92
N VAL A 46 -0.79 -0.05 5.51
CA VAL A 46 -0.51 -1.22 6.36
C VAL A 46 0.87 -1.06 6.99
N PRO A 47 0.97 -0.83 8.31
CA PRO A 47 2.26 -0.56 8.96
C PRO A 47 3.03 -1.86 9.20
N ASN A 48 3.53 -2.53 8.16
CA ASN A 48 4.29 -3.78 8.33
C ASN A 48 5.74 -3.52 8.73
N GLY A 49 6.35 -2.45 8.22
CA GLY A 49 7.69 -1.99 8.60
C GLY A 49 7.68 -1.06 9.82
N GLY A 50 8.51 -1.33 10.81
CA GLY A 50 8.71 -0.43 11.95
C GLY A 50 9.46 -1.06 13.12
N HIS A 51 10.26 -0.27 13.82
CA HIS A 51 10.92 -0.74 15.05
C HIS A 51 9.86 -1.01 16.11
N ARG A 52 9.84 -2.27 16.56
CA ARG A 52 9.04 -2.72 17.69
C ARG A 52 9.94 -3.41 18.69
N ASN A 53 9.54 -3.45 19.96
CA ASN A 53 10.21 -4.32 20.91
C ASN A 53 10.01 -5.80 20.51
N LYS A 54 10.90 -6.68 20.96
CA LYS A 54 10.89 -8.10 20.57
C LYS A 54 9.56 -8.80 20.88
N LYS A 55 8.94 -8.47 22.01
CA LYS A 55 7.66 -9.04 22.43
C LYS A 55 6.55 -8.65 21.46
N THR A 56 6.38 -7.36 21.20
CA THR A 56 5.39 -6.84 20.23
C THR A 56 5.61 -7.41 18.83
N ALA A 57 6.86 -7.54 18.38
CA ALA A 57 7.13 -8.16 17.08
C ALA A 57 6.72 -9.65 17.05
N SER A 58 6.97 -10.40 18.12
CA SER A 58 6.54 -11.79 18.24
C SER A 58 5.02 -11.92 18.31
N ASP A 59 4.35 -11.06 19.08
CA ASP A 59 2.90 -11.02 19.21
C ASP A 59 2.22 -10.71 17.87
N LEU A 60 2.74 -9.73 17.12
CA LEU A 60 2.22 -9.39 15.80
C LEU A 60 2.44 -10.49 14.77
N LYS A 61 3.59 -11.18 14.81
CA LYS A 61 3.80 -12.37 13.97
C LYS A 61 2.78 -13.46 14.28
N ARG A 62 2.46 -13.69 15.56
CA ARG A 62 1.40 -14.64 15.96
C ARG A 62 0.00 -14.21 15.54
N GLN A 63 -0.23 -12.91 15.37
CA GLN A 63 -1.47 -12.36 14.82
C GLN A 63 -1.51 -12.35 13.28
N GLY A 64 -0.45 -12.80 12.61
CA GLY A 64 -0.42 -12.95 11.16
C GLY A 64 0.21 -11.78 10.39
N VAL A 65 0.96 -10.88 11.03
CA VAL A 65 1.76 -9.89 10.29
C VAL A 65 2.76 -10.63 9.38
N LYS A 66 2.67 -10.32 8.09
CA LYS A 66 3.56 -10.87 7.05
C LYS A 66 4.61 -9.83 6.66
N ALA A 67 5.83 -10.28 6.42
CA ALA A 67 6.87 -9.45 5.83
C ALA A 67 6.50 -9.17 4.36
N GLY A 68 6.92 -8.00 3.85
CA GLY A 68 6.80 -7.68 2.42
C GLY A 68 5.43 -7.23 1.92
N VAL A 69 4.38 -7.27 2.76
CA VAL A 69 3.06 -6.76 2.40
C VAL A 69 3.14 -5.28 2.02
N SER A 70 2.63 -4.96 0.84
CA SER A 70 2.65 -3.61 0.28
C SER A 70 2.06 -2.55 1.20
N ASP A 71 2.67 -1.37 1.18
CA ASP A 71 2.30 -0.29 2.10
C ASP A 71 0.91 0.26 1.87
N LEU A 72 0.43 0.30 0.61
CA LEU A 72 -0.81 0.97 0.22
C LEU A 72 -1.77 0.05 -0.55
N PRO A 73 -2.60 -0.75 0.15
CA PRO A 73 -3.75 -1.38 -0.46
C PRO A 73 -4.83 -0.36 -0.83
N VAL A 74 -5.47 -0.57 -1.97
CA VAL A 74 -6.66 0.13 -2.44
C VAL A 74 -7.77 -0.90 -2.64
N ARG A 75 -8.75 -0.91 -1.74
CA ARG A 75 -9.80 -1.94 -1.70
C ARG A 75 -10.85 -1.85 -2.81
N GLN A 76 -10.72 -0.88 -3.71
CA GLN A 76 -11.71 -0.59 -4.75
C GLN A 76 -11.35 -1.34 -6.03
N ALA A 77 -12.11 -2.39 -6.34
CA ALA A 77 -11.91 -3.22 -7.52
C ALA A 77 -12.14 -2.45 -8.83
N ARG A 78 -11.15 -2.43 -9.73
CA ARG A 78 -11.19 -1.78 -11.04
C ARG A 78 -10.44 -2.58 -12.11
N GLY A 79 -10.82 -2.40 -13.37
CA GLY A 79 -10.11 -2.96 -14.53
C GLY A 79 -10.11 -4.48 -14.60
N GLY A 80 -11.03 -5.16 -13.91
CA GLY A 80 -11.05 -6.63 -13.78
C GLY A 80 -10.31 -7.16 -12.56
N TRP A 81 -9.56 -6.31 -11.83
CA TRP A 81 -8.84 -6.67 -10.62
C TRP A 81 -9.70 -6.52 -9.37
N PHE A 82 -9.39 -7.29 -8.31
CA PHE A 82 -10.10 -7.24 -7.02
C PHE A 82 -9.72 -6.03 -6.15
N GLY A 83 -8.62 -5.37 -6.47
CA GLY A 83 -8.09 -4.19 -5.80
C GLY A 83 -6.70 -3.88 -6.34
N LEU A 84 -6.02 -2.90 -5.74
CA LEU A 84 -4.62 -2.56 -6.04
C LEU A 84 -3.78 -2.72 -4.78
N TYR A 85 -2.62 -3.35 -4.89
CA TYR A 85 -1.52 -3.25 -3.94
C TYR A 85 -0.43 -2.37 -4.54
N LEU A 86 -0.25 -1.18 -3.98
CA LEU A 86 0.81 -0.27 -4.38
C LEU A 86 1.97 -0.39 -3.39
N GLU A 87 3.06 -1.00 -3.84
CA GLU A 87 4.36 -1.00 -3.16
C GLU A 87 5.07 0.31 -3.49
N PHE A 88 5.33 1.14 -2.48
CA PHE A 88 5.85 2.48 -2.67
C PHE A 88 7.32 2.53 -2.24
N LYS A 89 8.19 3.04 -3.11
CA LYS A 89 9.59 3.36 -2.77
C LYS A 89 9.81 4.85 -2.85
N ALA A 90 10.80 5.35 -2.11
CA ALA A 90 11.21 6.75 -2.23
C ALA A 90 11.68 7.10 -3.65
N THR A 91 11.70 8.39 -3.98
CA THR A 91 12.20 8.86 -5.28
C THR A 91 13.71 8.57 -5.41
N PRO A 92 14.20 8.02 -6.55
CA PRO A 92 15.62 7.83 -6.79
C PRO A 92 16.45 9.13 -6.65
N PRO A 93 17.67 9.07 -6.11
CA PRO A 93 18.44 7.88 -5.72
C PRO A 93 18.28 7.50 -4.23
N LYS A 94 17.17 7.88 -3.59
CA LYS A 94 16.91 7.63 -2.16
C LYS A 94 16.07 6.37 -1.92
N ASP A 95 15.69 5.69 -3.00
CA ASP A 95 14.95 4.44 -2.99
C ASP A 95 15.75 3.33 -2.32
N ALA A 96 15.02 2.40 -1.70
CA ALA A 96 15.57 1.12 -1.30
C ALA A 96 15.23 0.08 -2.37
N PRO A 97 16.11 -0.91 -2.64
CA PRO A 97 15.78 -2.02 -3.51
C PRO A 97 14.50 -2.73 -3.05
N LEU A 98 13.78 -3.32 -4.01
CA LEU A 98 12.69 -4.23 -3.72
C LEU A 98 13.25 -5.46 -3.00
N ALA A 99 12.78 -5.75 -1.79
CA ALA A 99 13.19 -6.93 -1.05
C ALA A 99 12.51 -8.19 -1.60
N ASP A 100 13.15 -9.36 -1.49
CA ASP A 100 12.60 -10.63 -1.99
C ASP A 100 11.18 -10.91 -1.47
N SER A 101 10.92 -10.67 -0.18
CA SER A 101 9.58 -10.83 0.40
C SER A 101 8.53 -9.87 -0.18
N GLN A 102 8.95 -8.69 -0.64
CA GLN A 102 8.05 -7.74 -1.30
C GLN A 102 7.77 -8.19 -2.74
N PHE A 103 8.78 -8.70 -3.43
CA PHE A 103 8.61 -9.32 -4.75
C PHE A 103 7.63 -10.50 -4.69
N GLU A 104 7.85 -11.45 -3.77
CA GLU A 104 6.95 -12.60 -3.55
C GLU A 104 5.51 -12.16 -3.22
N TRP A 105 5.36 -11.07 -2.44
CA TRP A 105 4.06 -10.51 -2.12
C TRP A 105 3.34 -9.95 -3.35
N LEU A 106 4.05 -9.20 -4.22
CA LEU A 106 3.49 -8.64 -5.44
C LEU A 106 3.07 -9.76 -6.40
N GLU A 107 3.96 -10.72 -6.67
CA GLU A 107 3.68 -11.87 -7.55
C GLU A 107 2.50 -12.69 -7.04
N GLY A 108 2.49 -13.02 -5.74
CA GLY A 108 1.38 -13.74 -5.13
C GLY A 108 0.06 -12.97 -5.16
N SER A 109 0.11 -11.64 -5.05
CA SER A 109 -1.10 -10.80 -5.12
C SER A 109 -1.70 -10.79 -6.53
N GLU A 110 -0.88 -10.73 -7.57
CA GLU A 110 -1.35 -10.85 -8.96
C GLU A 110 -1.94 -12.23 -9.24
N TYR A 111 -1.29 -13.28 -8.76
CA TYR A 111 -1.81 -14.65 -8.87
C TYR A 111 -3.23 -14.79 -8.27
N GLU A 112 -3.49 -14.13 -7.13
CA GLU A 112 -4.80 -14.11 -6.46
C GLU A 112 -5.81 -13.11 -7.08
N GLY A 113 -5.44 -12.40 -8.17
CA GLY A 113 -6.33 -11.50 -8.90
C GLY A 113 -6.36 -10.04 -8.42
N TYR A 114 -5.35 -9.60 -7.69
CA TYR A 114 -5.15 -8.18 -7.36
C TYR A 114 -4.17 -7.52 -8.34
N CYS A 115 -4.39 -6.27 -8.70
CA CYS A 115 -3.37 -5.50 -9.40
C CYS A 115 -2.24 -5.21 -8.41
N ALA A 116 -0.99 -5.56 -8.71
CA ALA A 116 0.14 -5.31 -7.83
C ALA A 116 1.20 -4.49 -8.57
N VAL A 117 1.57 -3.34 -8.02
CA VAL A 117 2.45 -2.39 -8.72
C VAL A 117 3.50 -1.85 -7.75
N LEU A 118 4.76 -1.83 -8.19
CA LEU A 118 5.84 -1.06 -7.59
C LEU A 118 5.84 0.35 -8.19
N ALA A 119 5.90 1.39 -7.36
CA ALA A 119 6.10 2.77 -7.80
C ALA A 119 7.33 3.39 -7.13
N LEU A 120 8.22 3.96 -7.94
CA LEU A 120 9.43 4.66 -7.50
C LEU A 120 9.13 6.17 -7.38
N GLY A 121 8.84 6.59 -6.16
CA GLY A 121 8.63 7.98 -5.81
C GLY A 121 7.24 8.51 -6.12
N LEU A 122 7.06 9.79 -5.82
CA LEU A 122 5.75 10.43 -5.77
C LEU A 122 5.05 10.50 -7.14
N GLU A 123 5.78 10.81 -8.21
CA GLU A 123 5.17 11.06 -9.52
C GLU A 123 4.69 9.77 -10.19
N GLU A 124 5.45 8.69 -10.08
CA GLU A 124 5.03 7.38 -10.58
C GLU A 124 3.82 6.87 -9.80
N ALA A 125 3.82 6.98 -8.47
CA ALA A 125 2.67 6.58 -7.66
C ALA A 125 1.39 7.37 -7.99
N LYS A 126 1.51 8.68 -8.27
CA LYS A 126 0.38 9.49 -8.76
C LYS A 126 -0.10 9.02 -10.13
N ALA A 127 0.81 8.67 -11.03
CA ALA A 127 0.47 8.15 -12.36
C ALA A 127 -0.31 6.84 -12.25
N VAL A 128 0.20 5.88 -11.46
CA VAL A 128 -0.47 4.60 -11.19
C VAL A 128 -1.87 4.81 -10.63
N LEU A 129 -2.05 5.67 -9.62
CA LEU A 129 -3.36 5.92 -9.02
C LEU A 129 -4.34 6.58 -10.01
N ARG A 130 -3.85 7.51 -10.85
CA ARG A 130 -4.68 8.13 -11.90
C ARG A 130 -5.12 7.12 -12.95
N GLU A 131 -4.20 6.28 -13.41
CA GLU A 131 -4.51 5.22 -14.36
C GLU A 131 -5.50 4.23 -13.77
N TYR A 132 -5.24 3.72 -12.56
CA TYR A 132 -6.13 2.79 -11.87
C TYR A 132 -7.53 3.38 -11.68
N ALA A 133 -7.63 4.66 -11.29
CA ALA A 133 -8.90 5.36 -11.16
C ALA A 133 -9.65 5.55 -12.49
N SER A 134 -8.92 5.63 -13.62
CA SER A 134 -9.53 5.76 -14.95
C SER A 134 -10.20 4.47 -15.43
N TRP A 135 -9.81 3.31 -14.88
CA TRP A 135 -10.41 2.04 -15.24
C TRP A 135 -11.83 1.89 -14.69
N PRO A 136 -12.74 1.21 -15.42
CA PRO A 136 -14.09 0.95 -14.93
C PRO A 136 -14.04 0.10 -13.66
N ARG A 137 -15.05 0.25 -12.79
CA ARG A 137 -15.19 -0.61 -11.61
C ARG A 137 -15.41 -2.07 -12.03
N THR A 138 -14.70 -2.98 -11.36
CA THR A 138 -14.89 -4.43 -11.56
C THR A 138 -16.26 -4.83 -11.05
N GLN A 139 -17.02 -5.58 -11.85
CA GLN A 139 -18.35 -6.07 -11.51
C GLN A 139 -18.32 -7.58 -11.35
N ILE A 140 -19.13 -8.08 -10.42
CA ILE A 140 -19.34 -9.52 -10.26
C ILE A 140 -20.42 -9.93 -11.25
N VAL A 141 -20.17 -11.00 -12.00
CA VAL A 141 -21.17 -11.64 -12.85
C VAL A 141 -21.79 -12.81 -12.08
N GLY A 142 -23.12 -12.92 -12.11
CA GLY A 142 -23.85 -13.96 -11.39
C GLY A 142 -24.17 -13.63 -9.94
N GLU A 143 -24.59 -14.63 -9.19
CA GLU A 143 -24.99 -14.50 -7.79
C GLU A 143 -23.77 -14.55 -6.85
N ARG A 144 -23.84 -13.77 -5.77
CA ARG A 144 -22.84 -13.86 -4.70
C ARG A 144 -23.19 -15.01 -3.78
N LEU A 145 -22.23 -15.91 -3.56
CA LEU A 145 -22.36 -16.92 -2.52
C LEU A 145 -22.46 -16.26 -1.15
N ALA A 146 -23.42 -16.70 -0.34
CA ALA A 146 -23.55 -16.27 1.03
C ALA A 146 -22.49 -16.99 1.89
N LEU A 147 -21.70 -16.21 2.63
CA LEU A 147 -20.87 -16.78 3.70
C LEU A 147 -21.76 -16.94 4.94
N GLU A 148 -22.23 -18.17 5.18
CA GLU A 148 -23.13 -18.50 6.30
C GLU A 148 -22.44 -18.43 7.67
N GLY A 149 -21.11 -18.47 7.69
CA GLY A 149 -20.32 -18.28 8.91
C GLY A 149 -20.15 -16.80 9.27
N GLY A 150 -20.44 -16.44 10.52
CA GLY A 150 -20.16 -15.12 11.08
C GLY A 150 -21.34 -14.47 11.80
N THR A 151 -21.09 -13.34 12.47
CA THR A 151 -22.15 -12.51 13.05
C THR A 151 -22.71 -11.56 12.00
N GLU A 152 -24.03 -11.51 11.88
CA GLU A 152 -24.71 -10.63 10.94
C GLU A 152 -24.63 -9.16 11.39
N TRP A 153 -23.74 -8.40 10.77
CA TRP A 153 -23.53 -6.98 11.08
C TRP A 153 -24.50 -6.03 10.36
N ARG A 154 -25.28 -6.54 9.39
CA ARG A 154 -26.22 -5.73 8.59
C ARG A 154 -27.57 -5.47 9.27
N LYS A 155 -27.78 -6.01 10.47
CA LYS A 155 -29.00 -5.83 11.27
C LYS A 155 -28.93 -4.66 12.27
N GLY A 156 -28.03 -3.70 12.01
CA GLY A 156 -27.90 -2.46 12.80
C GLY A 156 -28.91 -1.41 12.43
#